data_AF-A0A535RHX5-F1
#
_entry.id   AF-A0A535RHX5-F1
#
_cell.length_a   1.000
_cell.length_b   1.000
_cell.length_c   1.000
_cell.angle_alpha   90.00
_cell.angle_beta   90.00
_cell.angle_gamma   90.00
#
_symmetry.space_group_name_H-M   'P 1'
#
loop_
_entity.id
_entity.type
_entity.pdbx_description
1 polymer ?
#
loop_
_entity_poly.entity_id
_entity_poly.type
_entity_poly.pdbx_seq_one_letter_code
_entity_poly.pdbx_strand_id
1 'polypeptide(L)'
;MAIKTLFVDPARCIGCRACEAACRECDSHKGESMVMVDFVNRGISVATQPTVCMHCQDPVAPCAQVCPVMAILITPEGVVQQADPSRCIGCRNCVYACPFGVPKFDVQARLMKKCNLCYDRTSQDLKPWCAQACPTQALWYGDYEEFMNQREGHPVNVTSFGEQNVRTRVYHVLPEETPRLDIAALLSEARAQTGQAGQAREEAWVL
;
A
#
# COMPACT_ATOMS: atom_id res chain seq x y z
N MET A 1 -2.70 -6.24 23.00
CA MET A 1 -1.54 -6.81 22.29
C MET A 1 -1.28 -5.93 21.07
N ALA A 2 -0.02 -5.76 20.66
CA ALA A 2 0.29 -4.93 19.49
C ALA A 2 -0.19 -5.63 18.21
N ILE A 3 -0.88 -4.90 17.32
CA ILE A 3 -1.23 -5.42 15.99
C ILE A 3 0.05 -5.52 15.16
N LYS A 4 0.34 -6.74 14.69
CA LYS A 4 1.47 -7.04 13.80
C LYS A 4 1.33 -6.31 12.45
N THR A 5 2.35 -6.36 11.59
CA THR A 5 2.35 -5.60 10.34
C THR A 5 2.48 -6.48 9.09
N LEU A 6 2.27 -5.87 7.93
CA LEU A 6 2.49 -6.50 6.63
C LEU A 6 3.91 -6.20 6.11
N PHE A 7 4.48 -7.19 5.44
CA PHE A 7 5.70 -7.13 4.68
C PHE A 7 5.35 -7.46 3.23
N VAL A 8 5.68 -6.55 2.33
CA VAL A 8 5.40 -6.64 0.90
C VAL A 8 6.70 -6.95 0.19
N ASP A 9 6.81 -8.17 -0.33
CA ASP A 9 7.95 -8.69 -1.07
C ASP A 9 7.57 -8.90 -2.55
N PRO A 10 7.88 -7.93 -3.42
CA PRO A 10 7.61 -8.04 -4.85
C PRO A 10 8.36 -9.19 -5.52
N ALA A 11 9.56 -9.54 -5.03
CA ALA A 11 10.41 -10.56 -5.63
C ALA A 11 9.79 -11.97 -5.51
N ARG A 12 8.90 -12.17 -4.52
CA ARG A 12 8.13 -13.40 -4.34
C ARG A 12 6.75 -13.36 -4.99
N CYS A 13 6.32 -12.23 -5.55
CA CYS A 13 4.98 -12.12 -6.13
C CYS A 13 4.93 -12.76 -7.52
N ILE A 14 4.00 -13.71 -7.69
CA ILE A 14 3.78 -14.43 -8.95
C ILE A 14 2.52 -13.98 -9.70
N GLY A 15 1.91 -12.87 -9.29
CA GLY A 15 0.73 -12.34 -9.97
C GLY A 15 -0.53 -13.20 -9.92
N CYS A 16 -0.62 -14.18 -9.02
CA CYS A 16 -1.72 -15.16 -8.98
C CYS A 16 -3.09 -14.59 -8.59
N ARG A 17 -3.15 -13.35 -8.08
CA ARG A 17 -4.38 -12.66 -7.64
C ARG A 17 -5.17 -13.35 -6.51
N ALA A 18 -4.58 -14.34 -5.83
CA ALA A 18 -5.18 -14.96 -4.65
C ALA A 18 -5.47 -13.95 -3.53
N CYS A 19 -4.59 -12.96 -3.36
CA CYS A 19 -4.79 -11.87 -2.39
C CYS A 19 -5.98 -10.97 -2.74
N GLU A 20 -6.26 -10.71 -4.02
CA GLU A 20 -7.42 -9.93 -4.45
C GLU A 20 -8.71 -10.70 -4.18
N ALA A 21 -8.75 -11.98 -4.57
CA ALA A 21 -9.89 -12.86 -4.32
C ALA A 21 -10.21 -12.94 -2.83
N ALA A 22 -9.21 -13.23 -1.99
CA ALA A 22 -9.40 -13.31 -0.54
C ALA A 22 -9.79 -11.96 0.09
N CYS A 23 -9.31 -10.84 -0.46
CA CYS A 23 -9.67 -9.52 0.06
C CYS A 23 -11.16 -9.19 -0.14
N ARG A 24 -11.80 -9.69 -1.21
CA ARG A 24 -13.23 -9.52 -1.49
C ARG A 24 -14.13 -10.25 -0.49
N GLU A 25 -13.65 -11.37 0.04
CA GLU A 25 -14.33 -12.18 1.06
C GLU A 25 -14.30 -11.53 2.45
N CYS A 26 -13.60 -10.39 2.61
CA CYS A 26 -13.66 -9.63 3.83
C CYS A 26 -15.02 -8.93 3.96
N ASP A 27 -15.74 -9.18 5.05
CA ASP A 27 -17.07 -8.62 5.30
C ASP A 27 -17.11 -7.09 5.16
N SER A 28 -16.04 -6.40 5.59
CA SER A 28 -15.90 -4.95 5.49
C SER A 28 -15.81 -4.41 4.05
N HIS A 29 -15.45 -5.24 3.07
CA HIS A 29 -15.23 -4.80 1.69
C HIS A 29 -16.39 -5.11 0.73
N LYS A 30 -17.40 -5.86 1.18
CA LYS A 30 -18.63 -6.15 0.42
C LYS A 30 -18.38 -6.61 -1.03
N GLY A 31 -17.44 -7.53 -1.21
CA GLY A 31 -17.12 -8.11 -2.53
C GLY A 31 -16.12 -7.32 -3.38
N GLU A 32 -15.61 -6.19 -2.89
CA GLU A 32 -14.56 -5.42 -3.58
C GLU A 32 -13.18 -5.70 -3.01
N SER A 33 -12.17 -5.77 -3.88
CA SER A 33 -10.79 -5.93 -3.41
C SER A 33 -10.20 -4.58 -3.06
N MET A 34 -9.59 -4.48 -1.88
CA MET A 34 -8.80 -3.33 -1.45
C MET A 34 -7.29 -3.53 -1.66
N VAL A 35 -6.90 -4.71 -2.15
CA VAL A 35 -5.55 -5.03 -2.63
C VAL A 35 -5.58 -5.05 -4.16
N MET A 36 -4.51 -4.57 -4.79
CA MET A 36 -4.35 -4.61 -6.24
C MET A 36 -3.10 -5.43 -6.58
N VAL A 37 -3.15 -6.21 -7.65
CA VAL A 37 -1.95 -6.84 -8.22
C VAL A 37 -1.61 -6.14 -9.53
N ASP A 38 -0.56 -5.34 -9.48
CA ASP A 38 -0.03 -4.60 -10.62
C ASP A 38 0.96 -5.47 -11.39
N PHE A 39 0.91 -5.39 -12.71
CA PHE A 39 1.83 -6.10 -13.61
C PHE A 39 2.73 -5.06 -14.26
N VAL A 40 4.01 -5.07 -13.91
CA VAL A 40 4.96 -4.05 -14.33
C VAL A 40 5.43 -4.38 -15.74
N ASN A 41 4.98 -3.60 -16.72
CA ASN A 41 5.39 -3.71 -18.13
C ASN A 41 5.28 -5.14 -18.71
N ARG A 42 4.04 -5.64 -18.85
CA ARG A 42 3.74 -7.02 -19.30
C ARG A 42 4.39 -7.46 -20.62
N GLY A 43 4.78 -6.52 -21.48
CA GLY A 43 5.43 -6.84 -22.75
C GLY A 43 6.91 -7.22 -22.62
N ILE A 44 7.55 -6.87 -21.50
CA ILE A 44 9.02 -6.94 -21.33
C ILE A 44 9.40 -7.57 -19.98
N SER A 45 8.50 -7.56 -18.99
CA SER A 45 8.76 -8.08 -17.66
C SER A 45 7.61 -8.95 -17.13
N VAL A 46 8.00 -9.95 -16.34
CA VAL A 46 7.10 -10.80 -15.56
C VAL A 46 6.90 -10.25 -14.14
N ALA A 47 7.51 -9.12 -13.81
CA ALA A 47 7.44 -8.53 -12.49
C ALA A 47 5.99 -8.16 -12.14
N THR A 48 5.58 -8.56 -10.94
CA THR A 48 4.26 -8.23 -10.40
C THR A 48 4.41 -7.66 -9.00
N GLN A 49 3.52 -6.74 -8.65
CA GLN A 49 3.57 -6.00 -7.40
C GLN A 49 2.20 -6.04 -6.72
N PRO A 50 2.08 -6.61 -5.52
CA PRO A 50 0.87 -6.45 -4.75
C PRO A 50 0.88 -5.07 -4.07
N THR A 51 -0.04 -4.21 -4.46
CA THR A 51 -0.21 -2.86 -3.92
C THR A 51 -1.27 -2.88 -2.82
N VAL A 52 -0.86 -2.50 -1.61
CA VAL A 52 -1.67 -2.45 -0.39
C VAL A 52 -1.55 -1.09 0.28
N CYS A 53 -2.46 -0.75 1.21
CA CYS A 53 -2.29 0.45 2.04
C CYS A 53 -1.06 0.29 2.91
N MET A 54 -0.16 1.28 2.89
CA MET A 54 1.07 1.23 3.68
C MET A 54 0.87 1.57 5.17
N HIS A 55 -0.36 1.92 5.56
CA HIS A 55 -0.75 2.31 6.92
C HIS A 55 0.29 3.26 7.54
N CYS A 56 0.49 4.41 6.90
CA CYS A 56 1.51 5.38 7.28
C CYS A 56 1.41 5.75 8.77
N GLN A 57 2.55 5.88 9.42
CA GLN A 57 2.62 6.24 10.84
C GLN A 57 2.23 7.71 11.03
N ASP A 58 1.53 7.98 12.13
CA ASP A 58 1.22 9.33 12.59
C ASP A 58 2.51 10.08 12.97
N PRO A 59 2.70 11.37 12.63
CA PRO A 59 1.72 12.30 12.04
C PRO A 59 1.40 12.07 10.57
N VAL A 60 2.22 11.34 9.80
CA VAL A 60 2.26 11.40 8.33
C VAL A 60 1.30 10.43 7.64
N ALA A 61 0.05 10.29 8.09
CA ALA A 61 -0.99 9.62 7.29
C ALA A 61 -1.68 10.65 6.39
N PRO A 62 -1.18 10.94 5.16
CA PRO A 62 -1.60 12.13 4.43
C PRO A 62 -3.08 12.04 4.07
N CYS A 63 -3.57 10.83 3.77
CA CYS A 63 -4.97 10.57 3.51
C CYS A 63 -5.90 10.93 4.68
N ALA A 64 -5.48 10.73 5.93
CA ALA A 64 -6.24 11.09 7.11
C ALA A 64 -6.15 12.60 7.39
N GLN A 65 -4.96 13.17 7.29
CA GLN A 65 -4.71 14.60 7.53
C GLN A 65 -5.52 15.52 6.61
N VAL A 66 -5.63 15.19 5.32
CA VAL A 66 -6.34 16.03 4.34
C VAL A 66 -7.87 15.88 4.41
N CYS A 67 -8.40 15.04 5.29
CA CYS A 67 -9.83 14.80 5.39
C CYS A 67 -10.51 15.90 6.23
N PRO A 68 -11.27 16.83 5.64
CA PRO A 68 -11.82 17.99 6.36
C PRO A 68 -12.88 17.61 7.41
N VAL A 69 -13.45 16.41 7.29
CA VAL A 69 -14.53 15.88 8.13
C VAL A 69 -14.06 14.75 9.05
N MET A 70 -12.74 14.47 9.06
CA MET A 70 -12.10 13.39 9.83
C MET A 70 -12.82 12.03 9.66
N ALA A 71 -13.18 11.68 8.43
CA ALA A 71 -13.82 10.40 8.13
C ALA A 71 -12.85 9.21 8.15
N ILE A 72 -11.53 9.46 8.09
CA ILE A 72 -10.49 8.44 8.10
C ILE A 72 -9.81 8.51 9.46
N LEU A 73 -10.06 7.51 10.31
CA LEU A 73 -9.50 7.45 11.67
C LEU A 73 -8.28 6.53 11.72
N ILE A 74 -7.39 6.79 12.67
CA ILE A 74 -6.25 5.92 13.00
C ILE A 74 -6.57 5.28 14.34
N THR A 75 -6.50 3.95 14.42
CA THR A 75 -6.75 3.23 15.69
C THR A 75 -5.60 3.45 16.68
N PRO A 76 -5.78 3.18 17.98
CA PRO A 76 -4.69 3.26 18.97
C PRO A 76 -3.47 2.39 18.61
N GLU A 77 -3.69 1.29 17.89
CA GLU A 77 -2.66 0.38 17.41
C GLU A 77 -1.98 0.89 16.12
N GLY A 78 -2.43 2.01 15.56
CA GLY A 78 -1.86 2.65 14.37
C GLY A 78 -2.47 2.22 13.04
N VAL A 79 -3.61 1.51 13.02
CA VAL A 79 -4.25 1.08 11.77
C VAL A 79 -5.05 2.24 11.17
N VAL A 80 -4.59 2.75 10.03
CA VAL A 80 -5.35 3.75 9.25
C VAL A 80 -6.59 3.10 8.63
N GLN A 81 -7.79 3.48 9.08
CA GLN A 81 -9.07 2.89 8.67
C GLN A 81 -9.54 3.36 7.28
N GLN A 82 -10.57 2.71 6.75
CA GLN A 82 -11.33 3.22 5.61
C GLN A 82 -12.12 4.48 5.99
N ALA A 83 -12.61 5.25 5.00
CA ALA A 83 -13.52 6.35 5.29
C ALA A 83 -14.84 5.83 5.90
N ASP A 84 -15.24 6.45 7.00
CA ASP A 84 -16.54 6.25 7.63
C ASP A 84 -17.67 6.74 6.70
N PRO A 85 -18.60 5.86 6.29
CA PRO A 85 -19.72 6.22 5.42
C PRO A 85 -20.64 7.31 5.99
N SER A 86 -20.71 7.45 7.32
CA SER A 86 -21.54 8.46 7.98
C SER A 86 -20.94 9.86 7.97
N ARG A 87 -19.63 9.97 7.70
CA ARG A 87 -18.88 11.24 7.73
C ARG A 87 -18.34 11.63 6.37
N CYS A 88 -18.05 10.67 5.50
CA CYS A 88 -17.41 10.93 4.22
C CYS A 88 -18.28 11.80 3.31
N ILE A 89 -17.77 12.97 2.93
CA ILE A 89 -18.44 13.89 1.99
C ILE A 89 -18.01 13.70 0.53
N GLY A 90 -17.19 12.67 0.25
CA GLY A 90 -16.76 12.33 -1.11
C GLY A 90 -15.89 13.38 -1.83
N CYS A 91 -15.16 14.23 -1.10
CA CYS A 91 -14.29 15.28 -1.65
C CYS A 91 -13.03 14.76 -2.36
N ARG A 92 -12.66 13.49 -2.17
CA ARG A 92 -11.52 12.80 -2.83
C ARG A 92 -10.12 13.34 -2.51
N ASN A 93 -9.97 14.32 -1.61
CA ASN A 93 -8.65 14.79 -1.17
C ASN A 93 -7.71 13.65 -0.75
N CYS A 94 -8.23 12.65 -0.06
CA CYS A 94 -7.46 11.49 0.39
C CYS A 94 -6.94 10.60 -0.75
N VAL A 95 -7.60 10.60 -1.92
CA VAL A 95 -7.14 9.90 -3.12
C VAL A 95 -5.91 10.61 -3.69
N TYR A 96 -5.97 11.93 -3.80
CA TYR A 96 -4.85 12.73 -4.34
C TYR A 96 -3.67 12.83 -3.38
N ALA A 97 -3.92 12.85 -2.07
CA ALA A 97 -2.86 12.99 -1.08
C ALA A 97 -2.06 11.71 -0.82
N CYS A 98 -2.58 10.54 -1.19
CA CYS A 98 -1.87 9.29 -0.93
C CYS A 98 -0.72 9.10 -1.94
N PRO A 99 0.55 9.10 -1.50
CA PRO A 99 1.67 8.98 -2.41
C PRO A 99 1.80 7.57 -3.01
N PHE A 100 1.13 6.58 -2.41
CA PHE A 100 1.08 5.20 -2.88
C PHE A 100 -0.13 4.92 -3.80
N GLY A 101 -1.01 5.90 -4.04
CA GLY A 101 -2.17 5.73 -4.93
C GLY A 101 -3.22 4.70 -4.50
N VAL A 102 -3.25 4.33 -3.21
CA VAL A 102 -4.07 3.22 -2.69
C VAL A 102 -5.55 3.57 -2.52
N PRO A 103 -5.94 4.72 -1.91
CA PRO A 103 -7.34 5.07 -1.75
C PRO A 103 -8.04 5.17 -3.10
N LYS A 104 -9.14 4.44 -3.27
CA LYS A 104 -9.99 4.50 -4.46
C LYS A 104 -11.35 5.07 -4.10
N PHE A 105 -11.94 5.83 -5.02
CA PHE A 105 -13.27 6.38 -4.83
C PHE A 105 -14.31 5.52 -5.54
N ASP A 106 -15.23 4.94 -4.78
CA ASP A 106 -16.42 4.30 -5.32
C ASP A 106 -17.45 5.38 -5.68
N VAL A 107 -17.73 5.52 -6.97
CA VAL A 107 -18.66 6.51 -7.51
C VAL A 107 -20.10 6.20 -7.14
N GLN A 108 -20.48 4.92 -7.07
CA GLN A 108 -21.84 4.51 -6.74
C GLN A 108 -22.13 4.70 -5.25
N ALA A 109 -21.22 4.23 -4.38
CA ALA A 109 -21.35 4.41 -2.94
C ALA A 109 -21.00 5.84 -2.46
N ARG A 110 -20.43 6.67 -3.34
CA ARG A 110 -19.89 8.00 -3.03
C ARG A 110 -18.90 7.97 -1.85
N LEU A 111 -18.11 6.91 -1.76
CA LEU A 111 -17.28 6.60 -0.61
C LEU A 111 -15.85 6.29 -1.04
N MET A 112 -14.86 6.83 -0.32
CA MET A 112 -13.49 6.35 -0.48
C MET A 112 -13.32 5.00 0.22
N LYS A 113 -12.82 4.00 -0.50
CA LYS A 113 -12.47 2.69 0.03
C LYS A 113 -10.97 2.44 -0.08
N LYS A 114 -10.43 1.77 0.93
CA LYS A 114 -9.03 1.33 0.98
C LYS A 114 -8.87 0.21 2.00
N CYS A 115 -7.72 -0.47 1.95
CA CYS A 115 -7.37 -1.49 2.93
C CYS A 115 -7.38 -0.89 4.35
N ASN A 116 -8.00 -1.61 5.28
CA ASN A 116 -8.07 -1.32 6.71
C ASN A 116 -7.26 -2.35 7.54
N LEU A 117 -6.30 -3.05 6.92
CA LEU A 117 -5.53 -4.14 7.50
C LEU A 117 -6.37 -5.33 8.01
N CYS A 118 -7.61 -5.50 7.51
CA CYS A 118 -8.57 -6.46 8.08
C CYS A 118 -8.65 -6.30 9.60
N TYR A 119 -8.88 -5.07 10.08
CA TYR A 119 -8.80 -4.72 11.51
C TYR A 119 -9.70 -5.59 12.40
N ASP A 120 -10.86 -5.97 11.89
CA ASP A 120 -11.79 -6.94 12.48
C ASP A 120 -11.13 -8.28 12.80
N ARG A 121 -10.15 -8.71 12.00
CA ARG A 121 -9.37 -9.94 12.19
C ARG A 121 -8.09 -9.71 12.99
N THR A 122 -7.32 -8.69 12.61
CA THR A 122 -5.99 -8.45 13.21
C THR A 122 -6.08 -7.99 14.67
N SER A 123 -7.18 -7.34 15.07
CA SER A 123 -7.46 -7.07 16.49
C SER A 123 -7.68 -8.33 17.34
N GLN A 124 -7.93 -9.47 16.70
CA GLN A 124 -8.12 -10.79 17.32
C GLN A 124 -6.91 -11.72 17.06
N ASP A 125 -5.75 -11.16 16.69
CA ASP A 125 -4.51 -11.90 16.34
C ASP A 125 -4.67 -12.86 15.15
N LEU A 126 -5.66 -12.63 14.29
CA LEU A 126 -5.85 -13.37 13.05
C LEU A 126 -5.18 -12.65 11.88
N LYS A 127 -4.60 -13.42 10.94
CA LYS A 127 -3.96 -12.87 9.74
C LYS A 127 -4.98 -12.15 8.84
N PRO A 128 -4.62 -11.02 8.20
CA PRO A 128 -5.38 -10.45 7.11
C PRO A 128 -5.59 -11.48 5.98
N TRP A 129 -6.74 -11.41 5.31
CA TRP A 129 -7.09 -12.36 4.24
C TRP A 129 -6.04 -12.43 3.13
N CYS A 130 -5.49 -11.29 2.72
CA CYS A 130 -4.50 -11.22 1.65
C CYS A 130 -3.19 -11.94 2.00
N ALA A 131 -2.73 -11.85 3.25
CA ALA A 131 -1.53 -12.54 3.73
C ALA A 131 -1.81 -14.03 3.96
N GLN A 132 -2.99 -14.38 4.47
CA GLN A 132 -3.40 -15.77 4.66
C GLN A 132 -3.49 -16.55 3.33
N ALA A 133 -3.97 -15.90 2.27
CA ALA A 133 -4.17 -16.54 0.97
C ALA A 133 -2.93 -16.51 0.05
N CYS A 134 -1.86 -15.80 0.41
CA CYS A 134 -0.71 -15.63 -0.46
C CYS A 134 0.15 -16.92 -0.50
N PRO A 135 0.18 -17.68 -1.60
CA PRO A 135 0.87 -18.99 -1.63
C PRO A 135 2.38 -18.86 -1.54
N THR A 136 2.94 -17.79 -2.12
CA THR A 136 4.38 -17.52 -2.11
C THR A 136 4.81 -16.66 -0.94
N GLN A 137 3.86 -16.21 -0.12
CA GLN A 137 4.07 -15.30 1.00
C GLN A 137 4.76 -13.97 0.59
N ALA A 138 4.45 -13.47 -0.62
CA ALA A 138 4.80 -12.12 -1.05
C ALA A 138 4.12 -11.04 -0.18
N LEU A 139 2.93 -11.34 0.35
CA LEU A 139 2.30 -10.60 1.44
C LEU A 139 2.45 -11.45 2.70
N TRP A 140 3.39 -11.07 3.57
CA TRP A 140 3.62 -11.76 4.84
C TRP A 140 3.17 -10.89 6.00
N TYR A 141 2.58 -11.50 7.03
CA TYR A 141 2.04 -10.81 8.20
C TYR A 141 2.66 -11.38 9.46
N GLY A 142 3.29 -10.51 10.24
CA GLY A 142 4.02 -10.89 11.45
C GLY A 142 4.77 -9.71 12.06
N ASP A 143 5.56 -9.99 13.07
CA ASP A 143 6.40 -8.99 13.74
C ASP A 143 7.76 -8.85 13.05
N TYR A 144 8.43 -7.72 13.26
CA TYR A 144 9.73 -7.44 12.64
C TYR A 144 10.79 -8.49 13.02
N GLU A 145 10.90 -8.82 14.31
CA GLU A 145 11.83 -9.85 14.79
C GLU A 145 11.51 -11.22 14.19
N GLU A 146 10.22 -11.54 14.03
CA GLU A 146 9.82 -12.80 13.41
C GLU A 146 10.22 -12.83 11.93
N PHE A 147 10.08 -11.73 11.20
CA PHE A 147 10.54 -11.60 9.81
C PHE A 147 12.04 -11.86 9.73
N MET A 148 12.84 -11.13 10.53
CA MET A 148 14.30 -11.20 10.48
C MET A 148 14.84 -12.59 10.83
N ASN A 149 14.13 -13.34 11.67
CA ASN A 149 14.53 -14.70 12.06
C ASN A 149 14.13 -15.77 11.04
N GLN A 150 13.05 -15.57 10.28
CA GLN A 150 12.46 -16.61 9.43
C GLN A 150 12.64 -16.37 7.93
N ARG A 151 13.07 -15.17 7.51
CA ARG A 151 12.99 -14.73 6.11
C ARG A 151 14.22 -13.95 5.69
N GLU A 152 14.52 -14.05 4.40
CA GLU A 152 15.53 -13.26 3.73
C GLU A 152 14.95 -11.96 3.16
N GLY A 153 15.83 -11.01 2.86
CA GLY A 153 15.49 -9.68 2.35
C GLY A 153 15.56 -8.60 3.44
N HIS A 154 15.53 -7.34 3.01
CA HIS A 154 15.74 -6.18 3.87
C HIS A 154 14.45 -5.37 3.99
N PRO A 155 13.74 -5.43 5.14
CA PRO A 155 12.52 -4.66 5.34
C PRO A 155 12.81 -3.17 5.50
N VAL A 156 12.16 -2.34 4.68
CA VAL A 156 12.27 -0.88 4.70
C VAL A 156 10.89 -0.26 4.88
N ASN A 157 10.77 0.65 5.84
CA ASN A 157 9.51 1.34 6.17
C ASN A 157 9.57 2.86 6.01
N VAL A 158 10.58 3.37 5.28
CA VAL A 158 10.66 4.77 4.90
C VAL A 158 10.73 4.83 3.38
N THR A 159 9.80 5.56 2.77
CA THR A 159 9.79 5.85 1.34
C THR A 159 9.98 7.34 1.14
N SER A 160 10.93 7.71 0.29
CA SER A 160 11.23 9.10 -0.06
C SER A 160 10.65 9.44 -1.43
N PHE A 161 9.87 10.51 -1.48
CA PHE A 161 9.31 11.11 -2.68
C PHE A 161 9.96 12.48 -2.87
N GLY A 162 11.12 12.49 -3.53
CA GLY A 162 11.99 13.67 -3.56
C GLY A 162 12.47 13.99 -2.14
N GLU A 163 12.22 15.20 -1.66
CA GLU A 163 12.63 15.64 -0.32
C GLU A 163 11.68 15.16 0.80
N GLN A 164 10.52 14.61 0.45
CA GLN A 164 9.50 14.22 1.42
C GLN A 164 9.67 12.77 1.84
N ASN A 165 9.79 12.52 3.15
CA ASN A 165 9.87 11.17 3.71
C ASN A 165 8.52 10.74 4.29
N VAL A 166 8.07 9.55 3.89
CA VAL A 166 6.84 8.94 4.41
C VAL A 166 7.21 7.67 5.15
N ARG A 167 6.98 7.67 6.47
CA ARG A 167 7.19 6.50 7.32
C ARG A 167 5.94 5.64 7.37
N THR A 168 6.11 4.34 7.14
CA THR A 168 5.03 3.37 6.99
C THR A 168 5.04 2.37 8.14
N ARG A 169 3.89 1.74 8.39
CA ARG A 169 3.84 0.54 9.24
C ARG A 169 4.15 -0.71 8.42
N VAL A 170 3.64 -0.76 7.20
CA VAL A 170 3.92 -1.82 6.24
C VAL A 170 5.34 -1.66 5.72
N TYR A 171 6.09 -2.75 5.63
CA TYR A 171 7.44 -2.77 5.12
C TYR A 171 7.46 -3.18 3.65
N HIS A 172 8.28 -2.53 2.85
CA HIS A 172 8.75 -3.08 1.58
C HIS A 172 9.96 -3.97 1.85
N VAL A 173 9.98 -5.19 1.33
CA VAL A 173 11.15 -6.07 1.39
C VAL A 173 11.96 -5.83 0.13
N LEU A 174 13.21 -5.43 0.31
CA LEU A 174 14.13 -5.13 -0.78
C LEU A 174 15.26 -6.17 -0.85
N PRO A 175 15.83 -6.41 -2.04
CA PRO A 175 16.94 -7.35 -2.20
C PRO A 175 18.25 -6.84 -1.58
N GLU A 176 18.41 -5.52 -1.47
CA GLU A 176 19.59 -4.87 -0.91
C GLU A 176 19.23 -4.04 0.32
N GLU A 177 20.15 -3.97 1.28
CA GLU A 177 19.97 -3.16 2.47
C GLU A 177 20.08 -1.68 2.14
N THR A 178 19.00 -0.94 2.41
CA THR A 178 18.97 0.52 2.25
C THR A 178 18.18 1.15 3.39
N PRO A 179 18.57 2.32 3.91
CA PRO A 179 17.83 3.01 4.97
C PRO A 179 16.44 3.49 4.51
N ARG A 180 16.20 3.63 3.21
CA ARG A 180 14.94 4.11 2.64
C ARG A 180 14.77 3.70 1.18
N LEU A 181 13.52 3.60 0.75
CA LEU A 181 13.16 3.44 -0.64
C LEU A 181 13.08 4.83 -1.32
N ASP A 182 14.12 5.22 -2.05
CA ASP A 182 14.19 6.53 -2.70
C ASP A 182 13.62 6.48 -4.13
N ILE A 183 12.36 6.90 -4.27
CA ILE A 183 11.62 6.79 -5.54
C ILE A 183 12.22 7.72 -6.60
N ALA A 184 12.72 8.90 -6.21
CA ALA A 184 13.30 9.85 -7.15
C ALA A 184 14.62 9.31 -7.73
N ALA A 185 15.47 8.74 -6.88
CA ALA A 185 16.69 8.07 -7.32
C ALA A 185 16.39 6.89 -8.26
N LEU A 186 15.49 5.99 -7.87
CA LEU A 186 15.10 4.83 -8.70
C LEU A 186 14.52 5.23 -10.06
N LEU A 187 13.69 6.28 -10.11
CA LEU A 187 13.16 6.79 -11.38
C LEU A 187 14.27 7.39 -12.26
N SER A 188 15.26 8.05 -11.67
CA SER A 188 16.39 8.61 -12.41
C SER A 188 17.27 7.50 -13.02
N GLU A 189 17.53 6.45 -12.25
CA GLU A 189 18.28 5.27 -12.70
C GLU A 189 17.55 4.52 -13.80
N ALA A 190 16.24 4.28 -13.61
CA ALA A 190 15.42 3.60 -14.61
C ALA A 190 15.40 4.37 -15.94
N ARG A 191 15.24 5.70 -15.91
CA ARG A 191 15.27 6.55 -17.11
C ARG A 191 16.61 6.49 -17.84
N ALA A 192 17.71 6.46 -17.09
CA ALA A 192 19.05 6.33 -17.65
C ALA A 192 19.24 4.97 -18.34
N GLN A 193 18.72 3.89 -17.76
CA GLN A 193 18.81 2.53 -18.32
C GLN A 193 17.94 2.34 -19.57
N THR A 194 16.74 2.92 -19.62
CA THR A 194 15.81 2.73 -20.74
C THR A 194 16.05 3.67 -21.92
N GLY A 195 17.09 4.52 -21.87
CA GLY A 195 17.36 5.52 -22.92
C GLY A 195 16.27 6.58 -23.05
N GLN A 196 15.35 6.69 -22.07
CA GLN A 196 14.34 7.75 -22.01
C GLN A 196 14.94 9.00 -21.37
N ALA A 197 16.08 9.44 -21.89
CA ALA A 197 16.64 10.73 -21.57
C ALA A 197 15.76 11.82 -22.19
N GLY A 198 14.82 12.34 -21.41
CA GLY A 198 14.22 13.65 -21.65
C GLY A 198 13.44 13.83 -22.96
N GLN A 199 12.38 13.05 -23.18
CA GLN A 199 11.21 13.64 -23.84
C GLN A 199 10.23 14.03 -22.75
N ALA A 200 10.42 15.23 -22.20
CA ALA A 200 9.31 15.93 -21.58
C ALA A 200 8.28 16.13 -22.69
N ARG A 201 7.30 15.22 -22.78
CA ARG A 201 6.04 15.60 -23.41
C ARG A 201 5.50 16.68 -22.49
N GLU A 202 5.48 17.92 -22.96
CA GLU A 202 4.58 18.93 -22.39
C GLU A 202 3.19 18.31 -22.44
N GLU A 203 2.76 17.73 -21.33
CA GLU A 203 1.36 17.42 -21.15
C GLU A 203 0.68 18.78 -21.04
N ALA A 204 -0.02 19.15 -22.12
CA ALA A 204 -0.92 20.29 -22.11
C ALA A 204 -1.93 20.05 -20.98
N TRP A 205 -1.74 20.74 -19.85
CA TRP A 205 -2.76 20.86 -18.82
C TRP A 205 -3.93 21.63 -19.44
N VAL A 206 -4.80 20.92 -20.16
CA VAL A 206 -6.10 21.43 -20.56
C VAL A 206 -6.98 21.35 -19.32
N LEU A 207 -7.22 22.51 -18.73
CA LEU A 207 -8.25 22.74 -17.71
C LEU A 207 -9.65 22.50 -18.30
#